data_AF-H9NDF7-F1
#
_entry.id   AF-H9NDF7-F1
#
_cell.length_a   1.000
_cell.length_b   1.000
_cell.length_c   1.000
_cell.angle_alpha   90.00
_cell.angle_beta   90.00
_cell.angle_gamma   90.00
#
_symmetry.space_group_name_H-M   'P 1'
#
loop_
_entity.id
_entity.type
_entity.pdbx_description
1 polymer ?
#
loop_
_entity_poly.entity_id
_entity_poly.type
_entity_poly.pdbx_seq_one_letter_code
_entity_poly.pdbx_strand_id
1 'polypeptide(L)'
;ISPQQIFGAIAKSFYAEKMGIDPKKIFVVSVMPCTAKKGESAREEMNNNGLRDVDAVITTRELAKMLREVNLDFNTLEPENFDSPLGESTGAAAIFGATGGVMEAA
;
A
#
# COMPACT_ATOMS: atom_id res chain seq x y z
N ILE A 1 -10.06 9.40 -5.62
CA ILE A 1 -8.70 8.85 -5.39
C ILE A 1 -8.85 7.48 -4.72
N SER A 2 -8.10 6.45 -5.11
CA SER A 2 -8.30 5.09 -4.57
C SER A 2 -7.58 4.87 -3.22
N PRO A 3 -7.90 3.82 -2.45
CA PRO A 3 -7.24 3.55 -1.17
C PRO A 3 -5.72 3.52 -1.25
N GLN A 4 -5.15 2.98 -2.34
CA GLN A 4 -3.71 2.98 -2.59
C GLN A 4 -3.11 4.39 -2.58
N GLN A 5 -3.74 5.30 -3.32
CA GLN A 5 -3.21 6.66 -3.50
C GLN A 5 -3.45 7.52 -2.26
N ILE A 6 -4.61 7.36 -1.61
CA ILE A 6 -4.89 8.00 -0.32
C ILE A 6 -3.83 7.58 0.71
N PHE A 7 -3.52 6.28 0.79
CA PHE A 7 -2.52 5.77 1.72
C PHE A 7 -1.13 6.35 1.44
N GLY A 8 -0.70 6.38 0.18
CA GLY A 8 0.59 6.95 -0.21
C GLY A 8 0.73 8.43 0.19
N ALA A 9 -0.32 9.22 -0.07
CA ALA A 9 -0.36 10.62 0.33
C ALA A 9 -0.29 10.79 1.86
N ILE A 10 -1.02 9.99 2.63
CA ILE A 10 -0.99 10.00 4.10
C ILE A 10 0.39 9.59 4.65
N ALA A 11 1.01 8.58 4.05
CA ALA A 11 2.33 8.09 4.46
C ALA A 11 3.41 9.16 4.34
N LYS A 12 3.37 9.96 3.27
CA LYS A 12 4.36 11.03 3.01
C LYS A 12 3.98 12.39 3.59
N SER A 13 2.79 12.54 4.16
CA SER A 13 2.36 13.75 4.86
C SER A 13 2.26 13.48 6.35
N PHE A 14 1.09 13.04 6.81
CA PHE A 14 0.78 12.81 8.21
C PHE A 14 1.78 11.90 8.93
N TYR A 15 2.12 10.75 8.33
CA TYR A 15 3.04 9.80 8.99
C TYR A 15 4.47 10.34 9.02
N ALA A 16 4.94 10.95 7.93
CA ALA A 16 6.24 11.61 7.87
C ALA A 16 6.39 12.68 8.96
N GLU A 17 5.38 13.54 9.11
CA GLU A 17 5.32 14.57 10.15
C GLU A 17 5.32 13.95 11.55
N LYS A 18 4.44 12.98 11.81
CA LYS A 18 4.30 12.32 13.11
C LYS A 18 5.57 11.60 13.56
N MET A 19 6.31 11.01 12.62
CA MET A 19 7.54 10.27 12.89
C MET A 19 8.80 11.14 12.80
N GLY A 20 8.69 12.42 12.42
CA GLY A 20 9.84 13.31 12.21
C GLY A 20 10.77 12.86 11.07
N ILE A 21 10.21 12.19 10.05
CA ILE A 21 10.95 11.67 8.90
C ILE A 21 10.79 12.65 7.73
N ASP A 22 11.89 12.98 7.05
CA ASP A 22 11.81 13.71 5.78
C ASP A 22 11.01 12.89 4.76
N PRO A 23 9.88 13.41 4.21
CA PRO A 23 9.07 12.72 3.22
C PRO A 23 9.85 12.17 2.02
N LYS A 24 10.96 12.82 1.64
CA LYS A 24 11.84 12.37 0.54
C LYS A 24 12.56 11.06 0.83
N LYS A 25 12.65 10.66 2.10
CA LYS A 25 13.26 9.40 2.54
C LYS A 25 12.26 8.26 2.63
N ILE A 26 10.96 8.53 2.45
CA ILE A 26 9.92 7.51 2.50
C ILE A 26 9.70 6.96 1.09
N PHE A 27 9.85 5.65 0.95
CA PHE A 27 9.54 4.92 -0.27
C PHE A 27 8.33 4.02 -0.04
N VAL A 28 7.20 4.36 -0.69
CA VAL A 28 5.93 3.66 -0.55
C VAL A 28 5.82 2.58 -1.62
N VAL A 29 5.80 1.33 -1.19
CA VAL A 29 5.56 0.16 -2.04
C VAL A 29 4.16 -0.37 -1.80
N SER A 30 3.35 -0.42 -2.86
CA SER A 30 2.01 -0.96 -2.83
C SER A 30 1.99 -2.39 -3.39
N VAL A 31 1.42 -3.33 -2.63
CA VAL A 31 1.20 -4.71 -3.10
C VAL A 31 -0.26 -4.84 -3.55
N MET A 32 -0.48 -5.15 -4.83
CA MET A 32 -1.82 -5.12 -5.42
C MET A 32 -2.17 -6.40 -6.19
N PRO A 33 -3.42 -6.87 -6.11
CA PRO A 33 -3.91 -7.95 -6.96
C PRO A 33 -4.23 -7.49 -8.40
N CYS A 34 -3.89 -6.24 -8.77
CA CYS A 34 -4.29 -5.61 -10.03
C CYS A 34 -3.09 -4.95 -10.72
N THR A 35 -2.91 -5.23 -12.01
CA THR A 35 -1.85 -4.61 -12.83
C THR A 35 -2.15 -3.16 -13.18
N ALA A 36 -3.42 -2.78 -13.30
CA ALA A 36 -3.81 -1.39 -13.61
C ALA A 36 -3.36 -0.39 -12.54
N LYS A 37 -3.14 -0.85 -11.30
CA LYS A 37 -2.62 -0.03 -10.20
C LYS A 37 -1.22 0.52 -10.46
N LYS A 38 -0.40 -0.17 -11.27
CA LYS A 38 0.91 0.36 -11.73
C LYS A 38 0.73 1.60 -12.59
N GLY A 39 -0.27 1.58 -13.48
CA GLY A 39 -0.64 2.74 -14.30
C GLY A 39 -1.24 3.86 -13.47
N GLU A 40 -2.05 3.53 -12.44
CA GLU A 40 -2.60 4.54 -11.53
C GLU A 40 -1.50 5.30 -10.76
N SER A 41 -0.49 4.63 -10.20
CA SER A 41 0.63 5.30 -9.50
C SER A 41 1.57 6.06 -10.42
N ALA A 42 1.56 5.76 -11.72
CA ALA A 42 2.40 6.43 -12.69
C ALA A 42 1.82 7.76 -13.20
N ARG A 43 0.54 8.05 -12.92
CA ARG A 43 -0.14 9.25 -13.41
C ARG A 43 0.50 10.53 -12.92
N GLU A 44 0.52 11.55 -13.77
CA GLU A 44 1.18 12.83 -13.49
C GLU A 44 0.56 13.55 -12.30
N GLU A 45 -0.76 13.46 -12.12
CA GLU A 45 -1.46 14.10 -11.00
C GLU A 45 -1.27 13.41 -9.64
N MET A 46 -0.67 12.21 -9.59
CA MET A 46 -0.51 11.40 -8.37
C MET A 46 0.81 11.71 -7.66
N ASN A 47 1.03 13.00 -7.41
CA ASN A 47 2.19 13.49 -6.69
C ASN A 47 1.84 14.79 -5.94
N ASN A 48 2.60 15.08 -4.87
CA ASN A 48 2.54 16.33 -4.15
C ASN A 48 3.94 16.95 -4.09
N ASN A 49 4.11 18.14 -4.66
CA ASN A 49 5.38 18.87 -4.69
C ASN A 49 6.56 18.04 -5.25
N GLY A 50 6.31 17.25 -6.29
CA GLY A 50 7.31 16.40 -6.92
C GLY A 50 7.60 15.09 -6.18
N LEU A 51 6.89 14.80 -5.09
CA LEU A 51 6.93 13.50 -4.41
C LEU A 51 5.74 12.68 -4.88
N ARG A 52 5.99 11.54 -5.54
CA ARG A 52 4.92 10.59 -5.87
C ARG A 52 4.25 10.10 -4.61
N ASP A 53 2.94 9.93 -4.63
CA ASP A 53 2.22 9.35 -3.49
C ASP A 53 2.64 7.89 -3.27
N VAL A 54 2.78 7.13 -4.36
CA VAL A 54 3.21 5.73 -4.37
C VAL A 54 4.38 5.55 -5.34
N ASP A 55 5.51 5.07 -4.84
CA ASP A 55 6.75 4.99 -5.61
C ASP A 55 6.85 3.71 -6.44
N ALA A 56 6.35 2.60 -5.91
CA ALA A 56 6.32 1.33 -6.62
C ALA A 56 5.02 0.56 -6.36
N VAL A 57 4.58 -0.17 -7.37
CA VAL A 57 3.46 -1.10 -7.26
C VAL A 57 3.94 -2.47 -7.74
N ILE A 58 3.89 -3.46 -6.86
CA ILE A 58 4.16 -4.86 -7.19
C ILE A 58 2.87 -5.66 -7.10
N THR A 59 2.76 -6.66 -7.96
CA THR A 59 1.62 -7.58 -7.95
C THR A 59 1.79 -8.64 -6.88
N THR A 60 0.69 -9.29 -6.49
CA THR A 60 0.73 -10.49 -5.62
C THR A 60 1.68 -11.56 -6.17
N ARG A 61 1.78 -11.71 -7.51
CA ARG A 61 2.71 -12.65 -8.15
C ARG A 61 4.17 -12.24 -8.00
N GLU A 62 4.47 -10.95 -8.10
CA GLU A 62 5.83 -10.42 -7.90
C GLU A 62 6.25 -10.57 -6.44
N LEU A 63 5.38 -10.30 -5.47
CA LEU A 63 5.65 -10.56 -4.07
C LEU A 63 5.91 -12.06 -3.82
N ALA A 64 5.05 -12.94 -4.33
CA ALA A 64 5.24 -14.39 -4.19
C ALA A 64 6.57 -14.87 -4.80
N LYS A 65 7.02 -14.25 -5.91
CA LYS A 65 8.33 -14.53 -6.50
C LYS A 65 9.46 -14.04 -5.58
N MET A 66 9.38 -12.84 -5.04
CA MET A 66 10.39 -12.30 -4.12
C MET A 66 10.56 -13.18 -2.88
N LEU A 67 9.45 -13.67 -2.29
CA LEU A 67 9.51 -14.58 -1.13
C LEU A 67 10.26 -15.88 -1.46
N ARG A 68 10.07 -16.44 -2.67
CA ARG A 68 10.80 -17.63 -3.12
C ARG A 68 12.28 -17.34 -3.36
N GLU A 69 12.62 -16.17 -3.90
CA GLU A 69 14.01 -15.77 -4.16
C GLU A 69 14.84 -15.64 -2.87
N VAL A 70 14.20 -15.27 -1.76
CA VAL A 70 14.86 -15.22 -0.44
C VAL A 70 14.76 -16.53 0.34
N ASN A 71 14.29 -17.61 -0.28
CA ASN A 71 14.06 -18.93 0.34
C ASN A 71 13.17 -18.88 1.60
N LEU A 72 12.15 -18.01 1.60
CA LEU A 72 11.20 -17.90 2.69
C LEU A 72 10.02 -18.88 2.47
N ASP A 73 9.79 -19.78 3.42
CA ASP A 73 8.56 -20.57 3.46
C ASP A 73 7.45 -19.77 4.14
N PHE A 74 6.52 -19.27 3.34
CA PHE A 74 5.41 -18.46 3.82
C PHE A 74 4.49 -19.23 4.79
N ASN A 75 4.39 -20.55 4.64
CA ASN A 75 3.47 -21.36 5.46
C ASN A 75 3.97 -21.59 6.89
N THR A 76 5.25 -21.30 7.15
CA THR A 76 5.87 -21.45 8.47
C THR A 76 5.94 -20.13 9.24
N LEU A 77 5.46 -19.03 8.66
CA LEU A 77 5.48 -17.73 9.33
C LEU A 77 4.42 -17.66 10.42
N GLU A 78 4.82 -17.18 11.60
CA GLU A 78 3.89 -16.83 12.67
C GLU A 78 3.15 -15.53 12.30
N PRO A 79 1.84 -15.43 12.59
CA PRO A 79 1.10 -14.20 12.38
C PRO A 79 1.66 -13.04 13.22
N GLU A 80 1.73 -11.86 12.61
CA GLU A 80 2.13 -10.61 13.28
C GLU A 80 1.11 -9.50 12.99
N ASN A 81 1.03 -8.51 13.89
CA ASN A 81 0.17 -7.35 13.70
C ASN A 81 0.82 -6.33 12.75
N PHE A 82 0.00 -5.57 12.03
CA PHE A 82 0.48 -4.42 11.25
C PHE A 82 0.95 -3.27 12.17
N ASP A 83 1.85 -2.43 11.63
CA ASP A 83 2.43 -1.30 12.35
C ASP A 83 1.43 -0.18 12.64
N SER A 84 1.52 0.40 13.84
CA SER A 84 0.80 1.64 14.18
C SER A 84 1.55 2.88 13.65
N PRO A 85 0.86 3.93 13.17
CA PRO A 85 -0.59 4.14 13.17
C PRO A 85 -1.32 3.77 11.88
N LEU A 86 -0.62 3.30 10.85
CA LEU A 86 -1.19 3.13 9.51
C LEU A 86 -1.72 1.71 9.22
N GLY A 87 -1.51 0.76 10.13
CA GLY A 87 -1.87 -0.65 9.97
C GLY A 87 -3.25 -1.05 10.49
N GLU A 88 -3.96 -0.15 11.17
CA GLU A 88 -5.31 -0.44 11.67
C GLU A 88 -6.32 -0.53 10.51
N SER A 89 -7.21 -1.53 10.57
CA SER A 89 -8.22 -1.80 9.55
C SER A 89 -9.54 -2.21 10.19
N THR A 90 -10.65 -1.90 9.52
CA THR A 90 -12.00 -2.26 9.97
C THR A 90 -12.56 -3.43 9.14
N GLY A 91 -13.62 -4.08 9.62
CA GLY A 91 -14.31 -5.12 8.84
C GLY A 91 -14.81 -4.61 7.48
N ALA A 92 -15.22 -3.34 7.41
CA ALA A 92 -15.61 -2.68 6.17
C ALA A 92 -14.44 -2.54 5.19
N ALA A 93 -13.24 -2.19 5.67
CA ALA A 93 -12.05 -2.11 4.82
C ALA A 93 -11.62 -3.49 4.28
N ALA A 94 -11.81 -4.56 5.05
CA ALA A 94 -11.43 -5.93 4.64
C ALA A 94 -12.21 -6.44 3.41
N ILE A 95 -13.46 -5.99 3.20
CA ILE A 95 -14.31 -6.47 2.11
C ILE A 95 -14.14 -5.69 0.80
N PHE A 96 -13.32 -4.63 0.75
CA PHE A 96 -13.11 -3.81 -0.46
C PHE A 96 -12.68 -4.61 -1.70
N GLY A 97 -12.00 -5.75 -1.50
CA GLY A 97 -11.53 -6.61 -2.58
C GLY A 97 -12.63 -7.45 -3.26
N ALA A 98 -13.82 -7.56 -2.66
CA ALA A 98 -14.94 -8.32 -3.21
C ALA A 98 -15.85 -7.41 -4.05
N THR A 99 -16.42 -7.95 -5.13
CA THR A 99 -17.47 -7.26 -5.90
C THR A 99 -18.63 -6.93 -4.97
N GLY A 100 -19.05 -5.66 -4.95
CA GLY A 100 -20.07 -5.14 -4.02
C GLY A 100 -19.55 -4.72 -2.65
N GLY A 101 -18.34 -5.16 -2.25
CA GLY A 101 -17.80 -4.86 -0.91
C GLY A 101 -17.49 -3.38 -0.67
N VAL A 102 -17.14 -2.62 -1.72
CA VAL A 102 -17.00 -1.16 -1.62
C VAL A 102 -18.34 -0.48 -1.31
N MET A 103 -19.45 -1.01 -1.84
CA MET A 103 -20.79 -0.46 -1.59
C MET A 103 -21.27 -0.80 -0.19
N GLU A 104 -21.01 -2.02 0.28
CA GLU A 104 -21.37 -2.46 1.64
C GLU A 104 -20.59 -1.68 2.72
N ALA A 105 -19.39 -1.23 2.39
CA ALA A 105 -18.53 -0.48 3.30
C ALA A 105 -18.82 1.04 3.37
N ALA A 106 -19.65 1.58 2.47
CA ALA A 106 -19.92 3.01 2.33
C ALA A 106 -21.14 3.47 3.16
#